data_AF-A0A838WAN5-F1
#
_entry.id   AF-A0A838WAN5-F1
#
_cell.length_a   1.000
_cell.length_b   1.000
_cell.length_c   1.000
_cell.angle_alpha   90.00
_cell.angle_beta   90.00
_cell.angle_gamma   90.00
#
_symmetry.space_group_name_H-M   'P 1'
#
loop_
_entity.id
_entity.type
_entity.pdbx_description
1 polymer ?
#
loop_
_entity_poly.entity_id
_entity_poly.type
_entity_poly.pdbx_seq_one_letter_code
_entity_poly.pdbx_strand_id
1 'polypeptide(L)'
;MPPTENMSLLSKSEIQYLQNQKQVSKRYEYKLKSIIHRKVSAFLQNELPLLLKCHLMELDTFKSLGKAKVVGPNPTQGFLK
;
A
#
# COMPACT_ATOMS: atom_id res chain seq x y z
N MET A 1 -0.56 -19.47 -7.29
CA MET A 1 0.76 -18.81 -7.32
C MET A 1 0.54 -17.33 -7.55
N PRO A 2 1.08 -16.40 -6.73
CA PRO A 2 0.99 -14.99 -7.04
C PRO A 2 1.81 -14.66 -8.31
N PRO A 3 1.35 -13.74 -9.17
CA PRO A 3 2.00 -13.43 -10.44
C PRO A 3 3.40 -12.85 -10.22
N THR A 4 4.39 -13.44 -10.89
CA THR A 4 5.83 -13.21 -10.74
C THR A 4 6.37 -12.00 -11.50
N GLU A 5 5.59 -11.43 -12.42
CA GLU A 5 6.07 -10.37 -13.35
C GLU A 5 6.52 -9.08 -12.64
N ASN A 6 5.95 -8.76 -11.47
CA ASN A 6 6.29 -7.54 -10.73
C ASN A 6 7.43 -7.71 -9.71
N MET A 7 7.94 -8.95 -9.52
CA MET A 7 8.93 -9.25 -8.48
C MET A 7 10.38 -9.00 -8.93
N SER A 8 10.65 -8.83 -10.24
CA SER A 8 12.02 -8.62 -10.74
C SER A 8 12.58 -7.23 -10.39
N LEU A 9 11.71 -6.26 -10.13
CA LEU A 9 12.06 -4.88 -9.74
C LEU A 9 12.31 -4.74 -8.23
N LEU A 10 11.94 -5.75 -7.45
CA LEU A 10 12.04 -5.72 -6.00
C LEU A 10 13.38 -6.29 -5.56
N SER A 11 13.99 -5.65 -4.56
CA SER A 11 15.15 -6.22 -3.89
C SER A 11 14.78 -7.51 -3.17
N LYS A 12 15.76 -8.39 -2.96
CA LYS A 12 15.60 -9.64 -2.17
C LYS A 12 14.96 -9.39 -0.80
N SER A 13 15.27 -8.26 -0.17
CA SER A 13 14.71 -7.87 1.12
C SER A 13 13.22 -7.52 1.04
N GLU A 14 12.80 -6.82 -0.02
CA GLU A 14 11.40 -6.46 -0.26
C GLU A 14 10.58 -7.69 -0.60
N ILE A 15 11.13 -8.61 -1.40
CA ILE A 15 10.50 -9.90 -1.70
C ILE A 15 10.27 -10.70 -0.41
N GLN A 16 11.29 -10.83 0.45
CA GLN A 16 11.16 -11.53 1.73
C GLN A 16 10.16 -10.86 2.66
N TYR A 17 10.10 -9.52 2.68
CA TYR A 17 9.11 -8.78 3.45
C TYR A 17 7.69 -9.07 2.95
N LEU A 18 7.45 -9.02 1.64
CA LEU A 18 6.14 -9.34 1.04
C LEU A 18 5.72 -10.80 1.24
N GLN A 19 6.68 -11.73 1.30
CA GLN A 19 6.44 -13.14 1.61
C GLN A 19 6.26 -13.41 3.11
N ASN A 20 6.24 -12.38 3.97
CA ASN A 20 6.20 -12.49 5.43
C ASN A 20 7.38 -13.28 6.03
N GLN A 21 8.48 -13.41 5.29
CA GLN A 21 9.70 -14.12 5.71
C GLN A 21 10.68 -13.19 6.45
N LYS A 22 10.46 -11.88 6.40
CA LYS A 22 11.29 -10.87 7.07
C LYS A 22 10.41 -9.88 7.82
N GLN A 23 10.52 -9.89 9.14
CA GLN A 23 9.89 -8.89 10.00
C GLN A 23 10.74 -7.62 10.03
N VAL A 24 10.10 -6.46 9.88
CA VAL A 24 10.75 -5.15 10.01
C VAL A 24 10.52 -4.59 11.40
N SER A 25 11.40 -3.70 11.86
CA SER A 25 11.19 -3.04 13.14
C SER A 25 9.92 -2.17 13.11
N LYS A 26 9.20 -2.08 14.23
CA LYS A 26 8.03 -1.19 14.37
C LYS A 26 8.33 0.24 13.92
N ARG A 27 9.51 0.77 14.28
CA ARG A 27 9.95 2.12 13.87
C ARG A 27 9.99 2.26 12.35
N TYR A 28 10.47 1.24 11.65
CA TYR A 28 10.51 1.22 10.19
C TYR A 28 9.10 1.12 9.59
N GLU A 29 8.20 0.31 10.16
CA GLU A 29 6.80 0.26 9.73
C GLU A 29 6.11 1.62 9.85
N TYR A 30 6.25 2.30 10.98
CA TYR A 30 5.68 3.63 11.18
C TYR A 30 6.24 4.63 10.15
N LYS A 31 7.55 4.57 9.88
CA LYS A 31 8.18 5.39 8.84
C LYS A 31 7.58 5.10 7.46
N LEU A 32 7.43 3.83 7.08
CA LEU A 32 6.83 3.45 5.80
C LEU A 32 5.38 3.95 5.69
N LYS A 33 4.56 3.69 6.71
CA LYS A 33 3.17 4.16 6.75
C LYS A 33 3.08 5.67 6.59
N SER A 34 3.92 6.42 7.31
CA SER A 34 3.97 7.88 7.21
C SER A 34 4.37 8.37 5.82
N ILE A 35 5.38 7.76 5.20
CA ILE A 35 5.82 8.11 3.83
C ILE A 35 4.71 7.84 2.82
N ILE A 36 4.08 6.67 2.88
CA ILE A 36 2.99 6.29 1.97
C ILE A 36 1.82 7.25 2.14
N HIS A 37 1.38 7.48 3.39
CA HIS A 37 0.29 8.41 3.66
C HIS A 37 0.58 9.80 3.13
N ARG A 38 1.79 10.33 3.37
CA ARG A 38 2.20 11.64 2.86
C ARG A 38 2.16 11.72 1.34
N LYS A 39 2.66 10.70 0.63
CA LYS A 39 2.64 10.65 -0.84
C LYS A 39 1.22 10.58 -1.39
N VAL A 40 0.38 9.71 -0.83
CA VAL A 40 -1.03 9.58 -1.23
C VAL A 40 -1.78 10.88 -0.97
N SER A 41 -1.61 11.51 0.19
CA SER A 41 -2.25 12.80 0.49
C SER A 41 -1.77 13.90 -0.46
N ALA A 42 -0.46 14.00 -0.72
CA ALA A 42 0.08 14.99 -1.65
C ALA A 42 -0.48 14.81 -3.07
N PHE A 43 -0.53 13.55 -3.55
CA PHE A 43 -1.12 13.21 -4.83
C PHE A 43 -2.60 13.63 -4.90
N LEU A 44 -3.41 13.21 -3.92
CA LEU A 44 -4.85 13.49 -3.91
C LEU A 44 -5.17 14.99 -3.82
N GLN A 45 -4.40 15.75 -3.04
CA GLN A 45 -4.68 17.16 -2.79
C GLN A 45 -4.11 18.10 -3.86
N ASN A 46 -2.93 17.78 -4.41
CA ASN A 46 -2.20 18.70 -5.27
C ASN A 46 -2.15 18.24 -6.74
N GLU A 47 -1.85 16.96 -6.97
CA GLU A 47 -1.55 16.44 -8.31
C GLU A 47 -2.81 16.00 -9.05
N LEU A 48 -3.70 15.27 -8.36
CA LEU A 48 -4.92 14.73 -8.94
C LEU A 48 -5.84 15.82 -9.54
N PRO A 49 -6.09 16.97 -8.88
CA PRO A 49 -6.90 18.04 -9.48
C PRO A 49 -6.33 18.57 -10.80
N LEU A 50 -5.00 18.64 -10.91
CA LEU A 50 -4.32 19.10 -12.13
C LEU A 50 -4.43 18.05 -13.24
N LEU A 51 -4.25 16.77 -12.92
CA LEU A 51 -4.37 15.67 -13.87
C LEU A 51 -5.80 15.56 -14.43
N LEU A 52 -6.81 15.72 -13.58
CA LEU A 52 -8.22 15.76 -13.99
C LEU A 52 -8.50 16.97 -14.90
N LYS A 53 -7.99 18.15 -14.54
CA LYS A 53 -8.15 19.37 -15.35
C LYS A 53 -7.54 19.21 -16.74
N CYS A 54 -6.39 18.57 -16.84
CA CYS A 54 -5.70 18.32 -18.11
C CYS A 54 -6.26 17.11 -18.88
N HIS A 55 -7.33 16.45 -18.40
CA HIS A 55 -7.92 15.26 -19.01
C HIS A 55 -6.90 14.11 -19.20
N LEU A 56 -5.86 14.07 -18.35
CA LEU A 56 -4.84 13.03 -18.35
C LEU A 56 -5.25 11.81 -17.52
N MET A 57 -6.39 11.90 -16.82
CA MET A 57 -6.90 10.88 -15.92
C MET A 57 -8.42 11.02 -15.78
N GLU A 58 -9.12 9.91 -15.61
CA GLU A 58 -10.58 9.89 -15.43
C GLU A 58 -10.94 9.68 -13.96
N LEU A 59 -11.97 10.39 -13.47
CA LEU A 59 -12.36 10.36 -12.06
C LEU A 59 -12.87 8.98 -11.62
N ASP A 60 -13.43 8.21 -12.55
CA ASP A 60 -13.98 6.88 -12.29
C ASP A 60 -12.91 5.88 -11.84
N THR A 61 -11.65 6.10 -12.22
CA THR A 61 -10.52 5.27 -11.79
C THR A 61 -10.26 5.35 -10.27
N PHE A 62 -10.72 6.41 -9.58
CA PHE A 62 -10.43 6.65 -8.15
C PHE A 62 -11.61 6.44 -7.20
N LYS A 63 -12.83 6.20 -7.72
CA LYS A 63 -14.03 6.01 -6.88
C LYS A 63 -13.93 4.83 -5.90
N SER A 64 -13.03 3.88 -6.15
CA SER A 64 -12.81 2.69 -5.29
C SER A 64 -11.78 2.89 -4.18
N LEU A 65 -10.93 3.94 -4.22
CA LEU A 65 -9.76 4.11 -3.36
C LEU A 65 -10.04 4.47 -1.89
N GLY A 66 -11.31 4.53 -1.47
CA GLY A 66 -11.72 4.73 -0.07
C GLY A 66 -12.73 3.69 0.45
N LYS A 67 -13.06 2.66 -0.33
CA LYS A 67 -14.11 1.69 0.00
C LYS A 67 -13.58 0.31 0.39
N ALA A 68 -12.27 0.09 0.30
CA ALA A 68 -11.67 -1.17 0.71
C ALA A 68 -11.79 -1.34 2.24
N LYS A 69 -12.75 -2.17 2.66
CA LYS A 69 -12.88 -2.61 4.06
C LYS A 69 -11.66 -3.47 4.37
N VAL A 70 -10.67 -2.90 5.04
CA VAL A 70 -9.52 -3.65 5.54
C VAL A 70 -10.07 -4.62 6.59
N VAL A 71 -10.12 -5.91 6.25
CA VAL A 71 -10.34 -6.97 7.25
C VAL A 71 -9.08 -6.97 8.11
N GLY A 72 -9.14 -6.24 9.22
CA GLY A 72 -8.08 -6.29 10.22
C GLY A 72 -7.98 -7.70 10.80
N PRO A 73 -6.79 -8.14 11.22
CA PRO A 73 -6.65 -9.40 11.94
C PRO A 73 -7.52 -9.35 13.19
N ASN A 74 -8.44 -10.29 13.33
CA ASN A 74 -9.33 -10.40 14.47
C ASN A 74 -8.48 -10.74 15.71
N PRO A 75 -8.46 -9.92 16.77
CA PRO A 75 -7.61 -10.13 17.95
C PRO A 75 -7.94 -11.40 18.76
N THR A 76 -8.94 -12.18 18.37
CA THR A 76 -9.42 -13.36 19.12
C THR A 76 -8.78 -14.69 18.71
N GLN A 77 -7.94 -14.77 17.69
CA GLN A 77 -7.15 -15.99 17.41
C GLN A 77 -5.84 -15.95 18.21
N GLY A 78 -5.96 -16.23 19.50
CA GLY A 78 -4.84 -16.69 20.30
C GLY A 78 -4.27 -17.97 19.69
N PHE A 79 -2.95 -18.01 19.54
CA PHE A 79 -2.20 -19.23 19.31
C PHE A 79 -2.44 -20.17 20.49
N LEU A 80 -3.36 -21.13 20.34
CA LEU A 80 -3.35 -22.33 21.15
C LEU A 80 -2.19 -23.21 20.65
N LYS A 81 -1.24 -23.44 21.56
CA LYS A 81 -0.11 -24.34 21.42
C LYS A 81 -0.56 -25.79 21.24
#